data_AF-A0A657LTT6-F1
#
_entry.id   AF-A0A657LTT6-F1
#
_cell.length_a   1.000
_cell.length_b   1.000
_cell.length_c   1.000
_cell.angle_alpha   90.00
_cell.angle_beta   90.00
_cell.angle_gamma   90.00
#
_symmetry.space_group_name_H-M   'P 1'
#
loop_
_entity.id
_entity.type
_entity.pdbx_description
1 polymer ?
#
loop_
_entity_poly.entity_id
_entity_poly.type
_entity_poly.pdbx_seq_one_letter_code
_entity_poly.pdbx_strand_id
1 'polypeptide(L)'
;MISSFQFTPSDRRPVVKVDTTEMVKAFEAKGGSVRRFEPGVTAHYDHIKGYLLDHGYALSIVRNMTIVKRVGAKGRGKVMNWAKVVALVDEIRASEGKEPFKARKAA
;
A
#
# COMPACT_ATOMS: atom_id res chain seq x y z
N MET A 1 -7.85 -43.89 -27.42
CA MET A 1 -8.17 -44.13 -25.99
C MET A 1 -7.59 -42.98 -25.18
N ILE A 2 -8.43 -42.07 -24.67
CA ILE A 2 -7.99 -40.94 -23.84
C ILE A 2 -8.19 -41.38 -22.40
N SER A 3 -7.08 -41.59 -21.68
CA SER A 3 -7.07 -41.93 -20.26
C SER A 3 -7.59 -40.74 -19.45
N SER A 4 -8.74 -40.91 -18.80
CA SER A 4 -9.33 -39.91 -17.91
C SER A 4 -8.57 -39.88 -16.58
N PHE A 5 -7.69 -38.90 -16.42
CA PHE A 5 -6.99 -38.65 -15.16
C PHE A 5 -8.01 -38.14 -14.13
N GLN A 6 -8.34 -38.95 -13.12
CA GLN A 6 -9.20 -38.54 -12.01
C GLN A 6 -8.35 -38.06 -10.85
N PHE A 7 -8.53 -36.79 -10.45
CA PHE A 7 -7.86 -36.22 -9.28
C PHE A 7 -8.52 -36.78 -8.01
N THR A 8 -7.79 -37.56 -7.22
CA THR A 8 -8.34 -38.15 -5.99
C THR A 8 -8.12 -37.21 -4.80
N PRO A 9 -9.04 -37.12 -3.82
CA PRO A 9 -8.87 -36.25 -2.64
C PRO A 9 -7.60 -36.52 -1.82
N SER A 10 -7.02 -37.73 -1.94
CA SER A 10 -5.75 -38.14 -1.34
C SER A 10 -4.51 -37.47 -1.94
N ASP A 11 -4.60 -36.88 -3.13
CA ASP A 11 -3.48 -36.16 -3.76
C ASP A 11 -3.27 -34.74 -3.20
N ARG A 12 -4.14 -34.31 -2.27
CA ARG A 12 -3.97 -33.04 -1.56
C ARG A 12 -2.84 -33.19 -0.56
N ARG A 13 -1.66 -32.66 -0.90
CA ARG A 13 -0.54 -32.53 0.04
C ARG A 13 -1.03 -31.83 1.31
N PRO A 14 -0.68 -32.32 2.51
CA PRO A 14 -1.09 -31.67 3.75
C PRO A 14 -0.56 -30.24 3.76
N VAL A 15 -1.46 -29.27 3.96
CA VAL A 15 -1.07 -27.88 4.18
C VAL A 15 -0.45 -27.80 5.57
N VAL A 16 0.89 -27.81 5.62
CA VAL A 16 1.63 -27.61 6.87
C VAL A 16 1.44 -26.15 7.28
N LYS A 17 0.67 -25.91 8.34
CA LYS A 17 0.57 -24.59 8.97
C LYS A 17 1.83 -24.40 9.81
N VAL A 18 2.75 -23.58 9.32
CA VAL A 18 3.92 -23.15 10.11
C VAL A 18 3.46 -22.02 11.03
N ASP A 19 3.66 -22.18 12.33
CA ASP A 19 3.46 -21.09 13.28
C ASP A 19 4.61 -20.10 13.16
N THR A 20 4.33 -18.92 12.58
CA THR A 20 5.31 -17.86 12.34
C THR A 20 5.42 -16.88 13.51
N THR A 21 4.67 -17.07 14.58
CA THR A 21 4.57 -16.12 15.70
C THR A 21 5.93 -15.86 16.36
N GLU A 22 6.73 -16.91 16.57
CA GLU A 22 8.06 -16.78 17.18
C GLU A 22 9.05 -16.06 16.26
N MET A 23 8.94 -16.27 14.94
CA MET A 23 9.78 -15.60 13.95
C MET A 23 9.49 -14.10 13.90
N VAL A 24 8.21 -13.72 13.99
CA VAL A 24 7.78 -12.32 14.03
C VAL A 24 8.28 -11.64 15.32
N LYS A 25 8.14 -12.30 16.48
CA LYS A 25 8.69 -11.79 17.75
C LYS A 25 10.20 -11.62 17.69
N ALA A 26 10.93 -12.57 17.12
CA ALA A 26 12.38 -12.48 16.96
C ALA A 26 12.80 -11.36 16.00
N PHE A 27 11.97 -11.05 14.99
CA PHE A 27 12.18 -9.92 14.08
C PHE A 27 11.94 -8.57 14.78
N GLU A 28 10.86 -8.46 15.55
CA GLU A 28 10.58 -7.27 16.35
C GLU A 28 11.68 -7.01 17.40
N ALA A 29 12.17 -8.06 18.06
CA ALA A 29 13.26 -7.97 19.04
C ALA A 29 14.60 -7.50 18.43
N LYS A 30 14.81 -7.71 17.13
CA LYS A 30 15.99 -7.22 16.38
C LYS A 30 15.84 -5.78 15.89
N GLY A 31 14.79 -5.06 16.33
CA GLY A 31 14.49 -3.70 15.91
C GLY A 31 13.71 -3.60 14.60
N GLY A 32 13.20 -4.73 14.09
CA GLY A 32 12.21 -4.72 13.00
C GLY A 32 10.88 -4.16 13.50
N SER A 33 10.14 -3.46 12.63
CA SER A 33 8.76 -3.04 12.93
C SER A 33 7.78 -3.74 12.01
N VAL A 34 6.76 -4.36 12.59
CA VAL A 34 5.65 -4.96 11.84
C VAL A 34 4.62 -3.87 11.58
N ARG A 35 4.51 -3.45 10.31
CA ARG A 35 3.48 -2.49 9.89
C ARG A 35 2.16 -3.19 9.66
N ARG A 36 1.09 -2.61 10.19
CA ARG A 36 -0.28 -3.11 10.06
C ARG A 36 -1.10 -2.12 9.25
N PHE A 37 -1.39 -2.50 8.02
CA PHE A 37 -2.31 -1.75 7.15
C PHE A 37 -3.71 -2.33 7.26
N GLU A 38 -4.71 -1.46 7.27
CA GLU A 38 -6.11 -1.90 7.14
C GLU A 38 -6.32 -2.61 5.79
N PRO A 39 -7.19 -3.63 5.72
CA PRO A 39 -7.51 -4.31 4.47
C PRO A 39 -7.93 -3.31 3.38
N GLY A 40 -7.35 -3.42 2.18
CA GLY A 40 -7.64 -2.55 1.04
C GLY A 40 -6.79 -1.27 0.97
N VAL A 41 -6.00 -0.97 2.00
CA VAL A 41 -5.06 0.17 1.97
C VAL A 41 -3.89 -0.14 1.06
N THR A 42 -3.75 0.62 -0.02
CA THR A 42 -2.66 0.45 -0.98
C THR A 42 -2.08 1.80 -1.43
N ALA A 43 -0.80 1.78 -1.83
CA ALA A 43 -0.16 2.91 -2.49
C ALA A 43 -0.40 2.91 -4.02
N HIS A 44 -1.49 2.28 -4.49
CA HIS A 44 -1.85 2.28 -5.90
C HIS A 44 -2.47 3.62 -6.31
N TYR A 45 -2.37 3.95 -7.60
CA TYR A 45 -2.83 5.23 -8.14
C TYR A 45 -4.29 5.55 -7.79
N ASP A 46 -5.22 4.64 -8.08
CA ASP A 46 -6.65 4.88 -7.89
C ASP A 46 -7.02 5.05 -6.41
N HIS A 47 -6.40 4.26 -5.54
CA HIS A 47 -6.61 4.37 -4.09
C HIS A 47 -6.12 5.72 -3.56
N ILE A 48 -4.91 6.14 -3.97
CA ILE A 48 -4.36 7.44 -3.58
C ILE A 48 -5.17 8.60 -4.19
N LYS A 49 -5.67 8.46 -5.42
CA LYS A 49 -6.51 9.46 -6.07
C LYS A 49 -7.79 9.70 -5.28
N GLY A 50 -8.49 8.63 -4.89
CA GLY A 50 -9.69 8.71 -4.05
C GLY A 50 -9.36 9.34 -2.69
N TYR A 51 -8.34 8.81 -2.01
CA TYR A 51 -7.91 9.33 -0.71
C TYR A 51 -7.57 10.82 -0.75
N LEU A 52 -6.82 11.28 -1.76
CA LEU A 52 -6.49 12.70 -1.92
C LEU A 52 -7.74 13.54 -2.21
N LEU A 53 -8.69 13.03 -3.00
CA LEU A 53 -9.93 13.73 -3.31
C LEU A 53 -10.76 13.97 -2.05
N ASP A 54 -10.86 12.97 -1.18
CA ASP A 54 -11.56 13.06 0.12
C ASP A 54 -10.91 14.13 1.02
N HIS A 55 -9.60 14.32 0.88
CA HIS A 55 -8.82 15.34 1.60
C HIS A 55 -8.71 16.69 0.85
N GLY A 56 -9.54 16.89 -0.19
CA GLY A 56 -9.61 18.17 -0.92
C GLY A 56 -8.47 18.40 -1.91
N TYR A 57 -7.82 17.34 -2.39
CA TYR A 57 -6.79 17.37 -3.43
C TYR A 57 -7.22 16.57 -4.67
N ALA A 58 -7.18 17.20 -5.84
CA ALA A 58 -7.32 16.54 -7.12
C ALA A 58 -5.96 16.02 -7.60
N LEU A 59 -5.89 14.72 -7.92
CA LEU A 59 -4.74 14.06 -8.52
C LEU A 59 -5.05 13.71 -9.99
N SER A 60 -4.18 14.11 -10.91
CA SER A 60 -4.28 13.75 -12.33
C SER A 60 -2.91 13.37 -12.92
N ILE A 61 -2.93 12.60 -14.01
CA ILE A 61 -1.74 12.27 -14.79
C ILE A 61 -1.92 12.88 -16.18
N VAL A 62 -0.95 13.67 -16.64
CA VAL A 62 -0.94 14.27 -17.98
C VAL A 62 0.42 14.01 -18.61
N ARG A 63 0.47 13.25 -19.72
CA ARG A 63 1.71 12.92 -20.45
C ARG A 63 2.85 12.48 -19.50
N ASN A 64 2.55 11.53 -18.60
CA ASN A 64 3.45 11.00 -17.56
C ASN A 64 3.82 11.95 -16.40
N MET A 65 3.30 13.17 -16.37
CA MET A 65 3.45 14.06 -15.23
C MET A 65 2.30 13.87 -14.26
N THR A 66 2.61 13.63 -12.99
CA THR A 66 1.60 13.61 -11.93
C THR A 66 1.37 15.02 -11.43
N ILE A 67 0.12 15.47 -11.45
CA ILE A 67 -0.29 16.83 -11.09
C ILE A 67 -1.20 16.73 -9.88
N VAL A 68 -0.84 17.43 -8.80
CA VAL A 68 -1.68 17.56 -7.60
C VAL A 68 -2.14 19.00 -7.49
N LYS A 69 -3.44 19.18 -7.26
CA LYS A 69 -4.06 20.49 -7.13
C LYS A 69 -5.03 20.48 -5.96
N ARG A 70 -5.06 21.54 -5.15
CA ARG A 70 -6.12 21.70 -4.15
C ARG A 70 -7.44 21.99 -4.85
N VAL A 71 -8.50 21.28 -4.48
CA VAL A 71 -9.85 21.48 -5.01
C VAL A 71 -10.27 22.93 -4.72
N GLY A 72 -10.77 23.64 -5.74
CA GLY A 72 -11.15 25.06 -5.64
C GLY A 72 -10.01 26.08 -5.80
N ALA A 73 -8.74 25.67 -5.85
CA ALA A 73 -7.64 26.61 -6.06
C ALA A 73 -7.63 27.17 -7.50
N LYS A 74 -7.44 28.49 -7.64
CA LYS A 74 -7.15 29.13 -8.93
C LYS A 74 -5.68 28.86 -9.31
N GLY A 75 -5.42 28.56 -10.58
CA GLY A 75 -4.07 28.33 -11.12
C GLY A 75 -3.74 26.88 -11.49
N ARG A 76 -2.49 26.68 -11.91
CA ARG A 76 -1.93 25.39 -12.36
C ARG A 76 -1.61 24.50 -11.16
N GLY A 77 -1.97 23.22 -11.26
CA GLY A 77 -1.59 22.23 -10.24
C GLY A 77 -0.08 22.04 -10.17
N LYS A 78 0.40 21.58 -9.00
CA LYS A 78 1.81 21.31 -8.77
C LYS A 78 2.18 20.00 -9.44
N VAL A 79 3.15 20.06 -10.35
CA VAL A 79 3.75 18.86 -10.94
C VAL A 79 4.66 18.21 -9.91
N MET A 80 4.47 16.93 -9.66
CA MET A 80 5.28 16.15 -8.73
C MET A 80 5.49 14.73 -9.23
N ASN A 81 6.59 14.12 -8.80
CA ASN A 81 6.83 12.69 -9.05
C ASN A 81 6.00 11.84 -8.08
N TRP A 82 5.68 10.60 -8.44
CA TRP A 82 4.92 9.66 -7.60
C TRP A 82 5.48 9.54 -6.19
N ALA A 83 6.80 9.48 -6.05
CA ALA A 83 7.45 9.42 -4.74
C ALA A 83 7.12 10.63 -3.84
N LYS A 84 6.89 11.82 -4.42
CA LYS A 84 6.46 13.02 -3.69
C LYS A 84 4.96 13.01 -3.39
N VAL A 85 4.14 12.44 -4.28
CA VAL A 85 2.71 12.21 -4.02
C VAL A 85 2.53 11.28 -2.83
N VAL A 86 3.26 10.16 -2.79
CA VAL A 86 3.21 9.23 -1.65
C VAL A 86 3.71 9.90 -0.37
N ALA A 87 4.73 10.77 -0.45
CA ALA A 87 5.17 11.52 0.74
C ALA A 87 4.08 12.47 1.27
N LEU A 88 3.36 13.16 0.39
CA LEU A 88 2.22 14.00 0.78
C LEU A 88 1.12 13.16 1.45
N VAL A 89 0.82 11.98 0.89
CA VAL A 89 -0.15 11.07 1.49
C VAL A 89 0.32 10.57 2.86
N ASP A 90 1.60 10.25 3.01
CA ASP A 90 2.18 9.82 4.30
C ASP A 90 2.10 10.93 5.36
N GLU A 91 2.29 12.19 4.98
CA GLU A 91 2.10 13.35 5.88
C GLU A 91 0.66 13.46 6.37
N ILE A 92 -0.32 13.34 5.46
CA ILE A 92 -1.75 13.37 5.80
C ILE A 92 -2.10 12.18 6.71
N ARG A 93 -1.67 10.96 6.34
CA ARG A 93 -1.89 9.76 7.15
C ARG A 93 -1.28 9.87 8.54
N ALA A 94 -0.05 10.38 8.64
CA ALA A 94 0.61 10.59 9.92
C ALA A 94 -0.15 11.61 10.78
N SER A 95 -0.73 12.66 10.18
CA SER A 95 -1.57 13.63 10.90
C SER A 95 -2.87 13.03 11.43
N GLU A 96 -3.38 11.97 10.80
CA GLU A 96 -4.54 11.19 11.25
C GLU A 96 -4.18 10.06 12.22
N GLY A 97 -2.89 9.90 12.57
CA GLY A 97 -2.41 8.78 13.40
C GLY A 97 -2.36 7.43 12.66
N LYS A 98 -2.47 7.42 11.33
CA LYS A 98 -2.38 6.22 10.50
C LYS A 98 -0.94 5.92 10.11
N GLU A 99 -0.62 4.65 9.93
CA GLU A 99 0.71 4.24 9.47
C GLU A 99 1.00 4.74 8.04
N PRO A 100 2.18 5.35 7.80
CA PRO A 100 2.61 5.77 6.48
C PRO A 100 3.04 4.58 5.61
N PHE A 101 2.92 4.74 4.29
CA PHE A 101 3.31 3.77 3.29
C PHE A 101 4.83 3.60 3.18
N LYS A 102 5.60 4.67 3.37
CA LYS A 102 7.06 4.55 3.43
C LYS A 102 7.49 4.05 4.80
N ALA A 103 8.33 3.02 4.80
CA ALA A 103 9.04 2.65 6.01
C ALA A 103 10.01 3.79 6.35
N ARG A 104 9.93 4.36 7.56
CA ARG A 104 11.04 5.17 8.07
C ARG A 104 12.24 4.22 8.16
N LYS A 105 13.32 4.53 7.45
CA LYS A 105 14.60 3.89 7.74
C LYS A 105 14.94 4.28 9.17
N ALA A 106 15.08 3.31 10.07
CA ALA A 106 15.68 3.56 11.37
C ALA A 106 17.05 4.21 11.12
N ALA A 107 17.30 5.35 11.77
CA ALA A 107 18.55 6.08 11.68
C ALA A 107 19.69 5.26 12.28
#